data_AF-A0A4P5XXP6-F1
#
_entry.id   AF-A0A4P5XXP6-F1
#
_cell.length_a   1.000
_cell.length_b   1.000
_cell.length_c   1.000
_cell.angle_alpha   90.00
_cell.angle_beta   90.00
_cell.angle_gamma   90.00
#
_symmetry.space_group_name_H-M   'P 1'
#
loop_
_entity.id
_entity.type
_entity.pdbx_description
1 polymer ?
#
loop_
_entity_poly.entity_id
_entity_poly.type
_entity_poly.pdbx_seq_one_letter_code
_entity_poly.pdbx_strand_id
1 'polypeptide(L)'
;MASWIEQDKDRPERIAIEQLNGKDQLTDLLVKMLVESNPITEANLRLRCWEMLQKIGQKERLVKLLADASVKPDDRLLSNLRSCAGELGIVPTTKEEILWLQALLETKNIAFWAQAKAATMQLPPDVRAKLEIRELPIAVAVSTFKPELLSKTPAELYQLVDARRQAKGSRIVSPSFEGYGGDHTENLYEMRNKLSWGDLASMAIAMEIFDSPILCQQIFDLADRDMADRDTEFGGVIRMKSDGKPSIEEMKPRVQGNDLRYEASQKMFDNAYTGLFHFHLHCQSYDNMQYAGPHLGDFAYAESTRANCLVFSFVSRKELNVDFYRHGPMVVDLGCIARPKKEG
;
A
#
# COMPACT_ATOMS: atom_id res chain seq x y z
N MET A 1 -11.13 16.67 9.57
CA MET A 1 -12.55 16.80 9.17
C MET A 1 -13.14 15.42 9.02
N ALA A 2 -14.32 15.23 9.60
CA ALA A 2 -14.97 13.96 9.90
C ALA A 2 -15.06 12.96 8.72
N SER A 3 -14.45 11.80 8.89
CA SER A 3 -14.67 10.59 8.09
C SER A 3 -15.88 9.84 8.67
N TRP A 4 -17.10 10.30 8.37
CA TRP A 4 -18.34 9.59 8.73
C TRP A 4 -19.16 9.28 7.48
N ILE A 5 -18.55 8.54 6.56
CA ILE A 5 -19.27 7.80 5.53
C ILE A 5 -18.97 6.34 5.82
N GLU A 6 -19.85 5.67 6.56
CA GLU A 6 -19.66 4.26 6.93
C GLU A 6 -19.87 3.33 5.73
N GLN A 7 -20.63 3.75 4.71
CA GLN A 7 -20.90 2.96 3.51
C GLN A 7 -20.92 3.85 2.26
N ASP A 8 -20.39 3.34 1.13
CA ASP A 8 -20.31 4.10 -0.14
C ASP A 8 -21.67 4.59 -0.67
N LYS A 9 -22.77 3.98 -0.19
CA LYS A 9 -24.15 4.39 -0.49
C LYS A 9 -24.55 5.73 0.18
N ASP A 10 -23.87 6.12 1.24
CA ASP A 10 -24.21 7.31 2.05
C ASP A 10 -23.40 8.54 1.63
N ARG A 11 -22.65 8.45 0.52
CA ARG A 11 -21.85 9.57 -0.01
C ARG A 11 -22.77 10.72 -0.46
N PRO A 12 -22.58 11.96 0.04
CA PRO A 12 -23.44 13.10 -0.29
C PRO A 12 -23.55 13.36 -1.79
N GLU A 13 -22.45 13.22 -2.54
CA GLU A 13 -22.43 13.39 -3.99
C GLU A 13 -23.31 12.37 -4.73
N ARG A 14 -23.36 11.12 -4.24
CA ARG A 14 -24.23 10.08 -4.80
C ARG A 14 -25.69 10.42 -4.51
N ILE A 15 -26.01 10.74 -3.26
CA ILE A 15 -27.36 11.11 -2.84
C ILE A 15 -27.87 12.30 -3.67
N ALA A 16 -27.04 13.32 -3.87
CA ALA A 16 -27.39 14.49 -4.66
C ALA A 16 -27.69 14.13 -6.13
N ILE A 17 -26.84 13.32 -6.78
CA ILE A 17 -27.08 12.90 -8.18
C ILE A 17 -28.35 12.07 -8.29
N GLU A 18 -28.56 11.12 -7.37
CA GLU A 18 -29.76 10.28 -7.34
C GLU A 18 -31.04 11.10 -7.11
N GLN A 19 -31.00 12.11 -6.23
CA GLN A 19 -32.15 12.99 -5.96
C GLN A 19 -32.48 13.90 -7.15
N LEU A 20 -31.46 14.43 -7.84
CA LEU A 20 -31.65 15.37 -8.94
C LEU A 20 -32.03 14.70 -10.27
N ASN A 21 -31.54 13.48 -10.52
CA ASN A 21 -31.63 12.83 -11.83
C ASN A 21 -32.31 11.45 -11.81
N GLY A 22 -32.60 10.91 -10.62
CA GLY A 22 -33.07 9.54 -10.44
C GLY A 22 -31.93 8.54 -10.31
N LYS A 23 -32.19 7.45 -9.58
CA LYS A 23 -31.20 6.38 -9.28
C LYS A 23 -30.67 5.71 -10.54
N ASP A 24 -31.54 5.47 -11.52
CA ASP A 24 -31.20 4.76 -12.75
C ASP A 24 -30.23 5.56 -13.64
N GLN A 25 -30.09 6.86 -13.42
CA GLN A 25 -29.21 7.75 -14.19
C GLN A 25 -27.82 7.91 -13.57
N LEU A 26 -27.60 7.45 -12.32
CA LEU A 26 -26.36 7.69 -11.58
C LEU A 26 -25.13 7.23 -12.37
N THR A 27 -25.12 6.00 -12.84
CA THR A 27 -23.96 5.42 -13.54
C THR A 27 -23.71 6.10 -14.87
N ASP A 28 -24.76 6.36 -15.65
CA ASP A 28 -24.65 7.00 -16.97
C ASP A 28 -24.11 8.43 -16.84
N LEU A 29 -24.58 9.18 -15.85
CA LEU A 29 -24.09 10.53 -15.57
C LEU A 29 -22.65 10.54 -15.10
N LEU A 30 -22.25 9.61 -14.23
CA LEU A 30 -20.85 9.51 -13.78
C LEU A 30 -19.90 9.19 -14.94
N VAL A 31 -20.28 8.29 -15.85
CA VAL A 31 -19.50 7.99 -17.05
C VAL A 31 -19.45 9.20 -17.98
N LYS A 32 -20.59 9.86 -18.19
CA LYS A 32 -20.66 11.08 -19.00
C LYS A 32 -19.74 12.17 -18.47
N MET A 33 -19.81 12.48 -17.17
CA MET A 33 -18.94 13.48 -16.53
C MET A 33 -17.47 13.07 -16.59
N LEU A 34 -17.14 11.79 -16.40
CA LEU A 34 -15.77 11.30 -16.54
C LEU A 34 -15.19 11.57 -17.93
N VAL A 35 -15.98 11.37 -18.99
CA VAL A 35 -15.50 11.47 -20.39
C VAL A 35 -15.61 12.89 -20.94
N GLU A 36 -16.69 13.60 -20.66
CA GLU A 36 -17.00 14.89 -21.29
C GLU A 36 -16.42 16.10 -20.54
N SER A 37 -16.15 15.98 -19.24
CA SER A 37 -15.56 17.08 -18.46
C SER A 37 -14.16 17.44 -18.94
N ASN A 38 -13.81 18.72 -18.79
CA ASN A 38 -12.54 19.27 -19.24
C ASN A 38 -11.36 18.57 -18.54
N PRO A 39 -10.40 17.99 -19.28
CA PRO A 39 -9.30 17.22 -18.70
C PRO A 39 -8.32 18.05 -17.86
N ILE A 40 -8.33 19.39 -17.99
CA ILE A 40 -7.42 20.30 -17.29
C ILE A 40 -8.14 20.97 -16.11
N THR A 41 -9.23 21.69 -16.37
CA THR A 41 -9.91 22.49 -15.34
C THR A 41 -10.80 21.65 -14.43
N GLU A 42 -11.24 20.47 -14.90
CA GLU A 42 -12.16 19.59 -14.17
C GLU A 42 -11.52 18.23 -13.86
N ALA A 43 -10.19 18.14 -13.87
CA ALA A 43 -9.44 16.90 -13.62
C ALA A 43 -9.86 16.21 -12.30
N ASN A 44 -10.05 16.99 -11.22
CA ASN A 44 -10.49 16.44 -9.94
C ASN A 44 -11.91 15.87 -9.97
N LEU A 45 -12.84 16.47 -10.74
CA LEU A 45 -14.19 15.95 -10.91
C LEU A 45 -14.14 14.58 -11.59
N ARG A 46 -13.33 14.46 -12.64
CA ARG A 46 -13.13 13.21 -13.38
C ARG A 46 -12.58 12.09 -12.48
N LEU A 47 -11.55 12.40 -11.67
CA LEU A 47 -11.00 11.43 -10.70
C LEU A 47 -12.04 10.96 -9.68
N ARG A 48 -12.89 11.86 -9.19
CA ARG A 48 -14.00 11.50 -8.27
C ARG A 48 -15.07 10.65 -8.94
N CYS A 49 -15.41 10.94 -10.20
CA CYS A 49 -16.36 10.13 -10.96
C CYS A 49 -15.83 8.70 -11.13
N TRP A 50 -14.54 8.55 -11.47
CA TRP A 50 -13.87 7.25 -11.55
C TRP A 50 -13.95 6.47 -10.23
N GLU A 51 -13.52 7.10 -9.13
CA GLU A 51 -13.53 6.46 -7.80
C GLU A 51 -14.95 6.06 -7.38
N MET A 52 -15.95 6.90 -7.64
CA MET A 52 -17.35 6.59 -7.36
C MET A 52 -17.80 5.36 -8.18
N LEU A 53 -17.52 5.32 -9.48
CA LEU A 53 -17.85 4.18 -10.34
C LEU A 53 -17.26 2.87 -9.83
N GLN A 54 -16.01 2.89 -9.36
CA GLN A 54 -15.38 1.72 -8.73
C GLN A 54 -16.14 1.28 -7.47
N LYS A 55 -16.46 2.23 -6.58
CA LYS A 55 -17.17 1.99 -5.31
C LYS A 55 -18.59 1.45 -5.49
N ILE A 56 -19.29 1.84 -6.55
CA ILE A 56 -20.63 1.31 -6.88
C ILE A 56 -20.58 0.05 -7.75
N GLY A 57 -19.42 -0.62 -7.84
CA GLY A 57 -19.27 -1.93 -8.49
C GLY A 57 -19.25 -1.90 -10.01
N GLN A 58 -18.96 -0.75 -10.64
CA GLN A 58 -19.03 -0.59 -12.10
C GLN A 58 -17.69 -0.91 -12.80
N LYS A 59 -16.86 -1.78 -12.22
CA LYS A 59 -15.54 -2.15 -12.76
C LYS A 59 -15.61 -2.67 -14.19
N GLU A 60 -16.56 -3.56 -14.48
CA GLU A 60 -16.72 -4.11 -15.85
C GLU A 60 -17.04 -3.02 -16.88
N ARG A 61 -17.83 -2.02 -16.48
CA ARG A 61 -18.17 -0.88 -17.33
C ARG A 61 -16.96 0.02 -17.57
N LEU A 62 -16.14 0.25 -16.55
CA LEU A 62 -14.87 0.96 -16.69
C LEU A 62 -13.89 0.22 -17.61
N VAL A 63 -13.79 -1.11 -17.50
CA VAL A 63 -12.97 -1.93 -18.41
C VAL A 63 -13.45 -1.79 -19.86
N LYS A 64 -14.77 -1.86 -20.09
CA LYS A 64 -15.35 -1.64 -21.44
C LYS A 64 -15.06 -0.23 -21.95
N LEU A 65 -15.17 0.79 -21.10
CA LEU A 65 -14.83 2.19 -21.45
C LEU A 65 -13.35 2.32 -21.85
N LEU A 66 -12.45 1.70 -21.10
CA LEU A 66 -11.01 1.74 -21.42
C LEU A 66 -10.69 1.02 -22.73
N ALA A 67 -11.42 -0.04 -23.07
CA ALA A 67 -11.28 -0.76 -24.33
C ALA A 67 -11.87 -0.02 -25.55
N ASP A 68 -12.73 0.99 -25.33
CA ASP A 68 -13.34 1.76 -26.42
C ASP A 68 -12.34 2.71 -27.10
N ALA A 69 -12.09 2.49 -28.39
CA ALA A 69 -11.18 3.31 -29.20
C ALA A 69 -11.65 4.76 -29.42
N SER A 70 -12.87 5.11 -29.03
CA SER A 70 -13.45 6.46 -29.19
C SER A 70 -12.89 7.51 -28.21
N VAL A 71 -12.13 7.09 -27.18
CA VAL A 71 -11.45 8.03 -26.26
C VAL A 71 -10.41 8.87 -27.01
N LYS A 72 -10.51 10.18 -26.83
CA LYS A 72 -9.66 11.14 -27.52
C LYS A 72 -8.17 10.92 -27.19
N PRO A 73 -7.26 10.97 -28.18
CA PRO A 73 -5.83 10.73 -27.97
C PRO A 73 -5.14 11.69 -26.99
N ASP A 74 -5.69 12.90 -26.81
CA ASP A 74 -5.20 13.95 -25.92
C ASP A 74 -5.66 13.79 -24.46
N ASP A 75 -6.55 12.83 -24.17
CA ASP A 75 -7.02 12.54 -22.82
C ASP A 75 -5.99 11.71 -22.03
N ARG A 76 -5.02 12.40 -21.41
CA ARG A 76 -3.93 11.74 -20.67
C ARG A 76 -4.43 10.82 -19.54
N LEU A 77 -5.53 11.18 -18.87
CA LEU A 77 -6.09 10.36 -17.79
C LEU A 77 -6.54 9.00 -18.32
N LEU A 78 -7.43 9.01 -19.32
CA LEU A 78 -8.00 7.77 -19.86
C LEU A 78 -6.96 6.97 -20.67
N SER A 79 -6.03 7.65 -21.34
CA SER A 79 -4.91 7.02 -22.03
C SER A 79 -4.01 6.23 -21.06
N ASN A 80 -3.61 6.83 -19.94
CA ASN A 80 -2.80 6.16 -18.92
C ASN A 80 -3.53 4.94 -18.34
N LEU A 81 -4.80 5.10 -17.97
CA LEU A 81 -5.63 4.03 -17.43
C LEU A 81 -5.79 2.87 -18.43
N ARG A 82 -5.98 3.18 -19.72
CA ARG A 82 -6.01 2.19 -20.80
C ARG A 82 -4.68 1.44 -20.89
N SER A 83 -3.55 2.12 -20.84
CA SER A 83 -2.24 1.46 -20.86
C SER A 83 -2.08 0.52 -19.68
N CYS A 84 -2.46 0.93 -18.47
CA CYS A 84 -2.39 0.07 -17.28
C CYS A 84 -3.29 -1.17 -17.41
N ALA A 85 -4.54 -0.98 -17.81
CA ALA A 85 -5.50 -2.06 -17.98
C ALA A 85 -5.10 -3.02 -19.11
N GLY A 86 -4.65 -2.49 -20.25
CA GLY A 86 -4.28 -3.29 -21.42
C GLY A 86 -2.93 -4.01 -21.26
N GLU A 87 -1.94 -3.38 -20.64
CA GLU A 87 -0.59 -3.93 -20.52
C GLU A 87 -0.40 -4.80 -19.28
N LEU A 88 -1.10 -4.51 -18.18
CA LEU A 88 -0.93 -5.19 -16.90
C LEU A 88 -2.21 -5.86 -16.36
N GLY A 89 -3.38 -5.57 -16.94
CA GLY A 89 -4.66 -6.04 -16.41
C GLY A 89 -5.13 -5.31 -15.15
N ILE A 90 -4.45 -4.23 -14.76
CA ILE A 90 -4.72 -3.48 -13.53
C ILE A 90 -5.65 -2.31 -13.82
N VAL A 91 -6.67 -2.14 -12.99
CA VAL A 91 -7.63 -1.04 -13.05
C VAL A 91 -7.61 -0.31 -11.72
N PRO A 92 -6.90 0.85 -11.61
CA PRO A 92 -6.83 1.64 -10.38
C PRO A 92 -8.20 1.92 -9.75
N THR A 93 -8.30 1.87 -8.43
CA THR A 93 -9.54 2.04 -7.67
C THR A 93 -9.64 3.43 -7.07
N THR A 94 -8.58 3.91 -6.43
CA THR A 94 -8.55 5.19 -5.73
C THR A 94 -7.94 6.31 -6.57
N LYS A 95 -8.20 7.55 -6.18
CA LYS A 95 -7.50 8.72 -6.74
C LYS A 95 -5.98 8.56 -6.64
N GLU A 96 -5.47 8.04 -5.52
CA GLU A 96 -4.04 7.91 -5.28
C GLU A 96 -3.39 6.89 -6.22
N GLU A 97 -4.05 5.76 -6.50
CA GLU A 97 -3.55 4.80 -7.50
C GLU A 97 -3.48 5.39 -8.91
N ILE A 98 -4.37 6.33 -9.25
CA ILE A 98 -4.31 7.05 -10.53
C ILE A 98 -3.10 8.00 -10.57
N LEU A 99 -2.85 8.73 -9.47
CA LEU A 99 -1.67 9.60 -9.36
C LEU A 99 -0.38 8.78 -9.41
N TRP A 100 -0.37 7.62 -8.75
CA TRP A 100 0.71 6.64 -8.81
C TRP A 100 0.97 6.20 -10.25
N LEU A 101 -0.06 5.75 -10.97
CA LEU A 101 0.07 5.37 -12.37
C LEU A 101 0.61 6.52 -13.24
N GLN A 102 0.11 7.74 -13.04
CA GLN A 102 0.62 8.91 -13.75
C GLN A 102 2.10 9.13 -13.48
N ALA A 103 2.54 9.01 -12.23
CA ALA A 103 3.94 9.14 -11.85
C ALA A 103 4.83 8.04 -12.45
N LEU A 104 4.33 6.80 -12.58
CA LEU A 104 5.05 5.70 -13.23
C LEU A 104 5.28 5.94 -14.73
N LEU A 105 4.33 6.61 -15.38
CA LEU A 105 4.38 6.92 -16.81
C LEU A 105 5.11 8.24 -17.14
N GLU A 106 5.60 8.96 -16.13
CA GLU A 106 6.50 10.10 -16.34
C GLU A 106 7.86 9.64 -16.87
N THR A 107 8.53 10.50 -17.65
CA THR A 107 9.85 10.22 -18.26
C THR A 107 10.88 9.73 -17.24
N LYS A 108 10.87 10.26 -16.01
CA LYS A 108 11.81 9.88 -14.96
C LYS A 108 11.64 8.43 -14.47
N ASN A 109 10.44 7.85 -14.63
CA ASN A 109 10.07 6.53 -14.12
C ASN A 109 9.76 5.51 -15.24
N ILE A 110 9.81 5.92 -16.52
CA ILE A 110 9.43 5.03 -17.62
C ILE A 110 10.29 3.75 -17.70
N ALA A 111 11.55 3.83 -17.29
CA ALA A 111 12.42 2.66 -17.17
C ALA A 111 11.92 1.68 -16.10
N PHE A 112 11.44 2.21 -14.96
CA PHE A 112 10.84 1.38 -13.91
C PHE A 112 9.51 0.77 -14.38
N TRP A 113 8.67 1.51 -15.11
CA TRP A 113 7.45 0.95 -15.72
C TRP A 113 7.77 -0.25 -16.62
N ALA A 114 8.79 -0.15 -17.47
CA ALA A 114 9.25 -1.26 -18.31
C ALA A 114 9.74 -2.46 -17.48
N GLN A 115 10.48 -2.22 -16.38
CA GLN A 115 10.89 -3.27 -15.45
C GLN A 115 9.70 -3.95 -14.77
N ALA A 116 8.72 -3.17 -14.29
CA ALA A 116 7.51 -3.70 -13.68
C ALA A 116 6.71 -4.58 -14.63
N LYS A 117 6.58 -4.17 -15.90
CA LYS A 117 6.00 -5.01 -16.96
C LYS A 117 6.77 -6.31 -17.15
N ALA A 118 8.08 -6.24 -17.28
CA ALA A 118 8.92 -7.43 -17.47
C ALA A 118 8.84 -8.39 -16.27
N ALA A 119 8.80 -7.87 -15.04
CA ALA A 119 8.68 -8.67 -13.83
C ALA A 119 7.30 -9.32 -13.71
N THR A 120 6.22 -8.57 -13.91
CA THR A 120 4.84 -9.10 -13.84
C THR A 120 4.53 -10.12 -14.93
N MET A 121 5.18 -10.02 -16.09
CA MET A 121 5.04 -11.01 -17.17
C MET A 121 5.64 -12.39 -16.82
N GLN A 122 6.54 -12.46 -15.83
CA GLN A 122 7.09 -13.72 -15.33
C GLN A 122 6.14 -14.44 -14.36
N LEU A 123 5.10 -13.75 -13.87
CA LEU A 123 4.13 -14.33 -12.95
C LEU A 123 3.11 -15.22 -13.68
N PRO A 124 2.59 -16.27 -13.01
CA PRO A 124 1.49 -17.07 -13.53
C PRO A 124 0.28 -16.21 -13.95
N PRO A 125 -0.45 -16.56 -15.03
CA PRO A 125 -1.57 -15.74 -15.52
C PRO A 125 -2.66 -15.47 -14.49
N ASP A 126 -2.96 -16.45 -13.62
CA ASP A 126 -3.97 -16.36 -12.57
C ASP A 126 -3.54 -15.44 -11.41
N VAL A 127 -2.23 -15.37 -11.13
CA VAL A 127 -1.64 -14.38 -10.21
C VAL A 127 -1.68 -13.00 -10.83
N ARG A 128 -1.23 -12.87 -12.09
CA ARG A 128 -1.18 -11.60 -12.82
C ARG A 128 -2.56 -10.94 -12.92
N ALA A 129 -3.61 -11.73 -13.15
CA ALA A 129 -4.99 -11.24 -13.23
C ALA A 129 -5.53 -10.62 -11.93
N LYS A 130 -4.86 -10.84 -10.79
CA LYS A 130 -5.25 -10.35 -9.47
C LYS A 130 -4.31 -9.28 -8.91
N LEU A 131 -3.30 -8.86 -9.69
CA LEU A 131 -2.38 -7.82 -9.25
C LEU A 131 -3.11 -6.49 -9.08
N GLU A 132 -2.62 -5.70 -8.14
CA GLU A 132 -2.94 -4.30 -7.99
C GLU A 132 -1.67 -3.48 -8.23
N ILE A 133 -1.79 -2.16 -8.19
CA ILE A 133 -0.65 -1.29 -8.50
C ILE A 133 0.47 -1.39 -7.44
N ARG A 134 0.11 -1.67 -6.18
CA ARG A 134 1.03 -1.81 -5.04
C ARG A 134 1.98 -3.00 -5.19
N GLU A 135 1.62 -4.01 -5.98
CA GLU A 135 2.47 -5.16 -6.26
C GLU A 135 3.52 -4.88 -7.33
N LEU A 136 3.43 -3.79 -8.09
CA LEU A 136 4.40 -3.52 -9.17
C LEU A 136 5.83 -3.36 -8.65
N PRO A 137 6.10 -2.54 -7.61
CA PRO A 137 7.44 -2.48 -7.02
C PRO A 137 7.89 -3.79 -6.37
N ILE A 138 6.95 -4.55 -5.81
CA ILE A 138 7.22 -5.86 -5.20
C ILE A 138 7.67 -6.86 -6.27
N ALA A 139 6.98 -6.92 -7.41
CA ALA A 139 7.37 -7.78 -8.53
C ALA A 139 8.78 -7.42 -9.06
N VAL A 140 9.09 -6.12 -9.19
CA VAL A 140 10.43 -5.65 -9.58
C VAL A 140 11.48 -6.07 -8.54
N ALA A 141 11.22 -5.83 -7.25
CA ALA A 141 12.12 -6.22 -6.18
C ALA A 141 12.35 -7.72 -6.15
N VAL A 142 11.29 -8.52 -6.23
CA VAL A 142 11.38 -9.97 -6.33
C VAL A 142 12.25 -10.37 -7.53
N SER A 143 12.01 -9.82 -8.73
CA SER A 143 12.78 -10.19 -9.93
C SER A 143 14.28 -9.85 -9.88
N THR A 144 14.69 -8.94 -9.00
CA THR A 144 16.08 -8.45 -8.91
C THR A 144 16.80 -8.91 -7.65
N PHE A 145 16.09 -8.98 -6.52
CA PHE A 145 16.63 -9.27 -5.20
C PHE A 145 16.37 -10.72 -4.75
N LYS A 146 15.19 -11.27 -5.08
CA LYS A 146 14.79 -12.65 -4.72
C LYS A 146 14.03 -13.37 -5.86
N PRO A 147 14.69 -13.63 -7.01
CA PRO A 147 14.00 -14.13 -8.21
C PRO A 147 13.28 -15.47 -7.98
N GLU A 148 13.74 -16.27 -7.03
CA GLU A 148 13.15 -17.55 -6.65
C GLU A 148 11.71 -17.44 -6.12
N LEU A 149 11.24 -16.23 -5.76
CA LEU A 149 9.85 -16.02 -5.31
C LEU A 149 8.86 -15.88 -6.47
N LEU A 150 9.31 -15.57 -7.70
CA LEU A 150 8.43 -15.41 -8.88
C LEU A 150 7.71 -16.70 -9.24
N SER A 151 8.39 -17.84 -9.08
CA SER A 151 7.85 -19.15 -9.43
C SER A 151 6.99 -19.78 -8.32
N LYS A 152 6.96 -19.18 -7.13
CA LYS A 152 6.21 -19.72 -6.00
C LYS A 152 4.73 -19.41 -6.11
N THR A 153 3.93 -20.43 -5.86
CA THR A 153 2.48 -20.30 -5.65
C THR A 153 2.18 -19.55 -4.35
N PRO A 154 0.98 -18.98 -4.18
CA PRO A 154 0.56 -18.41 -2.91
C PRO A 154 0.69 -19.39 -1.73
N ALA A 155 0.42 -20.67 -1.94
CA ALA A 155 0.56 -21.68 -0.88
C ALA A 155 2.02 -21.87 -0.44
N GLU A 156 2.97 -21.89 -1.38
CA GLU A 156 4.41 -22.02 -1.07
C GLU A 156 4.96 -20.75 -0.41
N LEU A 157 4.52 -19.57 -0.86
CA LEU A 157 4.88 -18.30 -0.20
C LEU A 157 4.31 -18.23 1.22
N TYR A 158 3.07 -18.70 1.43
CA TYR A 158 2.47 -18.78 2.75
C TYR A 158 3.32 -19.63 3.70
N GLN A 159 3.70 -20.84 3.26
CA GLN A 159 4.56 -21.73 4.06
C GLN A 159 5.92 -21.11 4.36
N LEU A 160 6.51 -20.37 3.40
CA LEU A 160 7.76 -19.65 3.61
C LEU A 160 7.60 -18.58 4.69
N VAL A 161 6.57 -17.73 4.58
CA VAL A 161 6.29 -16.67 5.56
C VAL A 161 6.03 -17.27 6.95
N ASP A 162 5.20 -18.30 7.05
CA ASP A 162 4.89 -18.96 8.33
C ASP A 162 6.15 -19.56 8.98
N ALA A 163 6.97 -20.28 8.21
CA ALA A 163 8.22 -20.84 8.70
C ALA A 163 9.19 -19.76 9.18
N ARG A 164 9.26 -18.62 8.48
CA ARG A 164 10.11 -17.48 8.88
C ARG A 164 9.64 -16.81 10.16
N ARG A 165 8.32 -16.66 10.36
CA ARG A 165 7.74 -16.12 11.59
C ARG A 165 8.07 -16.96 12.82
N GLN A 166 8.17 -18.28 12.65
CA GLN A 166 8.51 -19.22 13.72
C GLN A 166 10.03 -19.38 13.92
N ALA A 167 10.84 -18.89 12.99
CA ALA A 167 12.28 -19.05 13.04
C ALA A 167 12.94 -18.13 14.08
N LYS A 168 14.14 -18.52 14.53
CA LYS A 168 15.04 -17.71 15.38
C LYS A 168 14.43 -17.25 16.72
N GLY A 169 13.36 -17.89 17.19
CA GLY A 169 12.66 -17.47 18.41
C GLY A 169 11.96 -16.12 18.27
N SER A 170 11.63 -15.72 17.04
CA SER A 170 10.89 -14.50 16.75
C SER A 170 9.58 -14.49 17.53
N ARG A 171 9.40 -13.45 18.34
CA ARG A 171 8.21 -13.29 19.18
C ARG A 171 7.09 -12.66 18.36
N ILE A 172 5.97 -13.36 18.30
CA ILE A 172 4.69 -12.82 17.84
C ILE A 172 4.07 -12.06 19.00
N VAL A 173 3.66 -10.83 18.76
CA VAL A 173 3.01 -9.94 19.72
C VAL A 173 1.68 -9.57 19.11
N SER A 174 0.59 -9.85 19.82
CA SER A 174 -0.74 -9.43 19.36
C SER A 174 -1.24 -8.33 20.27
N PRO A 175 -1.60 -7.15 19.76
CA PRO A 175 -2.19 -6.09 20.54
C PRO A 175 -3.58 -6.52 21.01
N SER A 176 -4.06 -5.86 22.07
CA SER A 176 -5.47 -5.99 22.43
C SER A 176 -6.28 -5.10 21.49
N PHE A 177 -7.11 -5.72 20.64
CA PHE A 177 -8.13 -5.01 19.88
C PHE A 177 -9.42 -4.79 20.69
N GLU A 178 -9.39 -4.91 22.03
CA GLU A 178 -10.56 -4.60 22.86
C GLU A 178 -11.05 -3.16 22.62
N GLY A 179 -12.32 -3.04 22.20
CA GLY A 179 -12.94 -1.76 21.83
C GLY A 179 -12.92 -1.47 20.32
N TYR A 180 -12.21 -2.26 19.52
CA TYR A 180 -12.29 -2.22 18.06
C TYR A 180 -13.52 -3.03 17.60
N GLY A 181 -14.40 -2.43 16.79
CA GLY A 181 -15.58 -3.13 16.27
C GLY A 181 -15.19 -4.21 15.24
N GLY A 182 -15.62 -5.46 15.47
CA GLY A 182 -15.44 -6.61 14.56
C GLY A 182 -14.23 -7.49 14.87
N ASP A 183 -14.19 -8.69 14.28
CA ASP A 183 -13.13 -9.69 14.47
C ASP A 183 -11.84 -9.27 13.73
N HIS A 184 -11.03 -8.41 14.36
CA HIS A 184 -9.72 -8.01 13.86
C HIS A 184 -8.64 -8.91 14.44
N THR A 185 -7.73 -9.36 13.57
CA THR A 185 -6.66 -10.29 13.94
C THR A 185 -5.44 -10.06 13.06
N GLU A 186 -4.27 -10.16 13.65
CA GLU A 186 -2.98 -10.10 12.96
C GLU A 186 -2.43 -11.51 12.68
N ASN A 187 -3.23 -12.53 13.01
CA ASN A 187 -2.83 -13.91 12.88
C ASN A 187 -2.80 -14.33 11.40
N LEU A 188 -1.60 -14.70 10.92
CA LEU A 188 -1.40 -15.19 9.55
C LEU A 188 -2.37 -16.32 9.18
N TYR A 189 -2.65 -17.26 10.09
CA TYR A 189 -3.56 -18.36 9.84
C TYR A 189 -4.98 -17.85 9.59
N GLU A 190 -5.47 -16.92 10.38
CA GLU A 190 -6.82 -16.36 10.21
C GLU A 190 -6.93 -15.53 8.93
N MET A 191 -5.84 -14.90 8.51
CA MET A 191 -5.76 -14.14 7.26
C MET A 191 -5.56 -15.00 6.00
N ARG A 192 -5.20 -16.29 6.11
CA ARG A 192 -4.78 -17.16 4.99
C ARG A 192 -5.66 -17.11 3.73
N ASN A 193 -6.97 -17.00 3.89
CA ASN A 193 -7.93 -17.00 2.77
C ASN A 193 -8.08 -15.63 2.09
N LYS A 194 -7.51 -14.58 2.68
CA LYS A 194 -7.55 -13.20 2.18
C LYS A 194 -6.22 -12.77 1.55
N LEU A 195 -5.16 -13.57 1.70
CA LEU A 195 -3.81 -13.23 1.24
C LEU A 195 -3.64 -13.51 -0.25
N SER A 196 -3.16 -12.52 -0.98
CA SER A 196 -2.73 -12.64 -2.37
C SER A 196 -1.27 -13.07 -2.48
N TRP A 197 -0.81 -13.42 -3.69
CA TRP A 197 0.62 -13.56 -3.97
C TRP A 197 1.39 -12.28 -3.61
N GLY A 198 0.81 -11.12 -3.95
CA GLY A 198 1.38 -9.80 -3.67
C GLY A 198 1.60 -9.56 -2.18
N ASP A 199 0.61 -9.90 -1.36
CA ASP A 199 0.69 -9.82 0.10
C ASP A 199 1.86 -10.67 0.63
N LEU A 200 1.90 -11.94 0.26
CA LEU A 200 2.89 -12.89 0.77
C LEU A 200 4.31 -12.61 0.25
N ALA A 201 4.45 -12.21 -1.01
CA ALA A 201 5.72 -11.79 -1.57
C ALA A 201 6.24 -10.51 -0.88
N SER A 202 5.35 -9.58 -0.56
CA SER A 202 5.70 -8.38 0.21
C SER A 202 6.23 -8.75 1.60
N MET A 203 5.52 -9.61 2.33
CA MET A 203 5.96 -10.10 3.65
C MET A 203 7.33 -10.79 3.58
N ALA A 204 7.53 -11.68 2.59
CA ALA A 204 8.80 -12.37 2.40
C ALA A 204 9.96 -11.40 2.10
N ILE A 205 9.73 -10.40 1.25
CA ILE A 205 10.71 -9.35 0.94
C ILE A 205 11.03 -8.51 2.18
N ALA A 206 10.01 -8.11 2.95
CA ALA A 206 10.23 -7.36 4.20
C ALA A 206 11.11 -8.16 5.18
N MET A 207 10.81 -9.44 5.40
CA MET A 207 11.62 -10.32 6.26
C MET A 207 13.07 -10.44 5.78
N GLU A 208 13.30 -10.50 4.47
CA GLU A 208 14.65 -10.55 3.91
C GLU A 208 15.40 -9.23 4.11
N ILE A 209 14.73 -8.10 3.89
CA ILE A 209 15.32 -6.77 4.08
C ILE A 209 15.88 -6.64 5.50
N PHE A 210 15.16 -7.16 6.49
CA PHE A 210 15.54 -7.12 7.90
C PHE A 210 16.36 -8.33 8.38
N ASP A 211 16.83 -9.19 7.48
CA ASP A 211 18.00 -10.04 7.80
C ASP A 211 19.31 -9.25 7.75
N SER A 212 19.32 -8.06 7.13
CA SER A 212 20.50 -7.19 7.06
C SER A 212 20.74 -6.47 8.40
N PRO A 213 21.88 -6.72 9.09
CA PRO A 213 22.18 -6.03 10.35
C PRO A 213 22.27 -4.51 10.18
N ILE A 214 22.67 -4.04 8.99
CA ILE A 214 22.81 -2.61 8.70
C ILE A 214 21.43 -1.94 8.65
N LEU A 215 20.47 -2.54 7.95
CA LEU A 215 19.12 -1.98 7.84
C LEU A 215 18.34 -2.13 9.15
N CYS A 216 18.56 -3.23 9.89
CA CYS A 216 18.08 -3.35 11.25
C CYS A 216 18.66 -2.25 12.16
N GLN A 217 19.97 -1.98 12.11
CA GLN A 217 20.54 -0.90 12.91
C GLN A 217 19.90 0.45 12.53
N GLN A 218 19.73 0.72 11.24
CA GLN A 218 19.12 1.96 10.76
C GLN A 218 17.68 2.16 11.27
N ILE A 219 16.84 1.12 11.28
CA ILE A 219 15.46 1.24 11.79
C ILE A 219 15.43 1.40 13.32
N PHE A 220 16.37 0.77 14.05
CA PHE A 220 16.53 1.03 15.49
C PHE A 220 16.99 2.46 15.78
N ASP A 221 17.90 3.03 14.97
CA ASP A 221 18.33 4.42 15.12
C ASP A 221 17.21 5.42 14.81
N LEU A 222 16.29 5.06 13.91
CA LEU A 222 15.05 5.81 13.67
C LEU A 222 14.10 5.69 14.87
N ALA A 223 13.89 4.47 15.39
CA ALA A 223 13.01 4.22 16.53
C ALA A 223 13.50 4.89 17.83
N ASP A 224 14.81 4.92 18.08
CA ASP A 224 15.36 5.63 19.24
C ASP A 224 15.18 7.16 19.12
N ARG A 225 15.20 7.71 17.90
CA ARG A 225 14.89 9.13 17.65
C ARG A 225 13.41 9.42 17.81
N ASP A 226 12.55 8.57 17.30
CA ASP A 226 11.09 8.63 17.48
C ASP A 226 10.68 8.62 18.95
N MET A 227 11.31 7.78 19.77
CA MET A 227 11.05 7.76 21.22
C MET A 227 11.51 9.05 21.94
N ALA A 228 12.56 9.69 21.42
CA ALA A 228 13.15 10.90 22.01
C ALA A 228 12.42 12.17 21.58
N ASP A 229 11.91 12.20 20.35
CA ASP A 229 11.03 13.22 19.82
C ASP A 229 9.62 13.02 20.38
N ARG A 230 8.90 14.10 20.66
CA ARG A 230 7.51 14.08 21.15
C ARG A 230 6.61 14.94 20.30
N ASP A 231 7.12 15.45 19.18
CA ASP A 231 6.42 16.35 18.29
C ASP A 231 5.79 15.60 17.11
N THR A 232 6.28 14.40 16.77
CA THR A 232 5.78 13.60 15.64
C THR A 232 6.31 12.17 15.66
N GLU A 233 5.51 11.25 15.13
CA GLU A 233 6.01 9.95 14.70
C GLU A 233 6.96 10.11 13.51
N PHE A 234 7.91 9.19 13.38
CA PHE A 234 8.86 9.08 12.29
C PHE A 234 8.36 8.06 11.26
N GLY A 235 8.71 8.30 10.01
CA GLY A 235 8.30 7.43 8.91
C GLY A 235 9.03 7.73 7.61
N GLY A 236 8.69 6.97 6.58
CA GLY A 236 9.36 7.09 5.30
C GLY A 236 9.00 6.00 4.31
N VAL A 237 9.93 5.74 3.39
CA VAL A 237 9.78 4.76 2.33
C VAL A 237 10.91 3.74 2.39
N ILE A 238 10.56 2.46 2.29
CA ILE A 238 11.52 1.40 1.98
C ILE A 238 11.45 1.12 0.48
N ARG A 239 12.58 1.12 -0.20
CA ARG A 239 12.65 0.94 -1.66
C ARG A 239 13.87 0.15 -2.09
N MET A 240 13.87 -0.28 -3.36
CA MET A 240 15.06 -0.79 -4.02
C MET A 240 15.80 0.37 -4.68
N LYS A 241 17.12 0.45 -4.43
CA LYS A 241 18.01 1.33 -5.18
C LYS A 241 18.27 0.76 -6.57
N SER A 242 18.85 1.58 -7.44
CA SER A 242 19.26 1.17 -8.79
C SER A 242 20.30 0.05 -8.82
N ASP A 243 21.05 -0.16 -7.74
CA ASP A 243 22.00 -1.27 -7.59
C ASP A 243 21.35 -2.57 -7.10
N GLY A 244 20.02 -2.60 -6.99
CA GLY A 244 19.27 -3.78 -6.55
C GLY A 244 19.35 -4.03 -5.04
N LYS A 245 19.85 -3.08 -4.24
CA LYS A 245 19.87 -3.20 -2.78
C LYS A 245 18.71 -2.44 -2.14
N PRO A 246 18.14 -2.98 -1.04
CA PRO A 246 17.13 -2.26 -0.28
C PRO A 246 17.71 -1.02 0.44
N SER A 247 16.86 -0.03 0.65
CA SER A 247 17.16 1.18 1.40
C SER A 247 15.97 1.70 2.17
N ILE A 248 16.24 2.21 3.37
CA ILE A 248 15.27 2.93 4.20
C ILE A 248 15.55 4.43 4.02
N GLU A 249 14.55 5.16 3.53
CA GLU A 249 14.61 6.62 3.37
C GLU A 249 13.60 7.28 4.33
N GLU A 250 14.12 7.93 5.37
CA GLU A 250 13.33 8.76 6.29
C GLU A 250 12.74 9.97 5.54
N MET A 251 11.44 10.22 5.74
CA MET A 251 10.74 11.34 5.13
C MET A 251 10.14 12.22 6.21
N LYS A 252 10.43 13.52 6.13
CA LYS A 252 9.83 14.48 7.06
C LYS A 252 8.30 14.47 6.95
N PRO A 253 7.59 14.47 8.09
CA PRO A 253 6.13 14.56 8.11
C PRO A 253 5.67 15.92 7.59
N ARG A 254 4.42 15.98 7.14
CA ARG A 254 3.77 17.19 6.63
C ARG A 254 3.48 18.21 7.74
N VAL A 255 3.08 17.71 8.90
CA VAL A 255 2.70 18.50 10.08
C VAL A 255 3.48 17.97 11.27
N GLN A 256 3.91 18.88 12.15
CA GLN A 256 4.55 18.59 13.43
C GLN A 256 3.66 19.13 14.56
N GLY A 257 3.65 18.47 15.71
CA GLY A 257 2.85 18.82 16.90
C GLY A 257 1.84 17.75 17.34
N ASN A 258 1.94 16.51 16.84
CA ASN A 258 1.13 15.38 17.28
C ASN A 258 1.94 14.08 17.22
N ASP A 259 2.32 13.56 18.40
CA ASP A 259 3.15 12.36 18.58
C ASP A 259 2.43 11.02 18.34
N LEU A 260 1.12 11.08 18.02
CA LEU A 260 0.27 9.90 17.85
C LEU A 260 -0.03 9.61 16.38
N ARG A 261 0.60 10.33 15.45
CA ARG A 261 0.32 10.15 14.02
C ARG A 261 1.43 10.68 13.11
N TYR A 262 1.91 9.82 12.22
CA TYR A 262 2.67 10.24 11.04
C TYR A 262 1.78 10.81 9.94
N GLU A 263 2.02 12.06 9.53
CA GLU A 263 1.37 12.67 8.35
C GLU A 263 2.30 12.67 7.14
N ALA A 264 2.05 11.77 6.17
CA ALA A 264 2.86 11.66 4.96
C ALA A 264 2.94 12.98 4.15
N SER A 265 4.16 13.39 3.80
CA SER A 265 4.41 14.58 2.96
C SER A 265 4.29 14.27 1.46
N GLN A 266 4.08 15.30 0.62
CA GLN A 266 4.03 15.09 -0.84
C GLN A 266 5.31 14.42 -1.37
N LYS A 267 6.46 14.80 -0.83
CA LYS A 267 7.75 14.18 -1.16
C LYS A 267 7.77 12.68 -0.83
N MET A 268 7.11 12.26 0.25
CA MET A 268 6.99 10.85 0.60
C MET A 268 6.22 10.10 -0.50
N PHE A 269 5.04 10.59 -0.90
CA PHE A 269 4.26 10.01 -1.99
C PHE A 269 5.05 9.91 -3.30
N ASP A 270 5.75 10.99 -3.68
CA ASP A 270 6.53 11.02 -4.92
C ASP A 270 7.64 9.95 -4.95
N ASN A 271 8.24 9.63 -3.79
CA ASN A 271 9.23 8.57 -3.67
C ASN A 271 8.60 7.18 -3.55
N ALA A 272 7.41 7.11 -2.97
CA ALA A 272 6.75 5.85 -2.66
C ALA A 272 6.11 5.16 -3.89
N TYR A 273 5.85 5.89 -4.97
CA TYR A 273 5.36 5.30 -6.22
C TYR A 273 6.31 4.28 -6.88
N THR A 274 7.57 4.22 -6.46
CA THR A 274 8.49 3.13 -6.82
C THR A 274 9.03 2.38 -5.59
N GLY A 275 8.51 2.74 -4.41
CA GLY A 275 8.86 2.14 -3.12
C GLY A 275 8.10 0.84 -2.89
N LEU A 276 8.66 0.00 -2.03
CA LEU A 276 8.08 -1.28 -1.63
C LEU A 276 7.08 -1.09 -0.49
N PHE A 277 7.46 -0.27 0.50
CA PHE A 277 6.68 -0.07 1.71
C PHE A 277 6.66 1.41 2.09
N HIS A 278 5.48 1.87 2.46
CA HIS A 278 5.35 3.01 3.35
C HIS A 278 5.62 2.50 4.76
N PHE A 279 6.35 3.26 5.59
CA PHE A 279 6.52 2.86 6.97
C PHE A 279 6.41 4.01 7.94
N HIS A 280 6.04 3.69 9.17
CA HIS A 280 6.07 4.59 10.31
C HIS A 280 6.35 3.81 11.60
N LEU A 281 6.58 4.55 12.69
CA LEU A 281 7.03 4.01 13.98
C LEU A 281 6.00 4.33 15.05
N HIS A 282 5.66 3.33 15.87
CA HIS A 282 4.96 3.48 17.15
C HIS A 282 5.96 3.21 18.28
N CYS A 283 6.99 4.07 18.40
CA CYS A 283 8.12 3.86 19.30
C CYS A 283 8.13 4.83 20.49
N GLN A 284 6.94 5.24 20.98
CA GLN A 284 6.81 6.20 22.07
C GLN A 284 7.31 5.67 23.44
N SER A 285 7.37 4.34 23.62
CA SER A 285 7.85 3.64 24.82
C SER A 285 8.52 2.33 24.45
N TYR A 286 9.50 1.85 25.25
CA TYR A 286 10.16 0.56 24.99
C TYR A 286 9.27 -0.67 25.25
N ASP A 287 8.28 -0.55 26.13
CA ASP A 287 7.36 -1.64 26.49
C ASP A 287 5.99 -1.39 25.84
N ASN A 288 5.95 -1.30 24.51
CA ASN A 288 4.76 -0.89 23.74
C ASN A 288 3.93 -2.08 23.21
N MET A 289 4.15 -3.28 23.74
CA MET A 289 3.54 -4.52 23.24
C MET A 289 2.02 -4.47 23.04
N GLN A 290 1.32 -3.81 23.96
CA GLN A 290 -0.15 -3.71 23.91
C GLN A 290 -0.67 -2.81 22.78
N TYR A 291 0.23 -2.02 22.17
CA TYR A 291 -0.02 -1.11 21.04
C TYR A 291 0.84 -1.46 19.82
N ALA A 292 1.42 -2.68 19.79
CA ALA A 292 2.16 -3.17 18.64
C ALA A 292 1.17 -3.53 17.53
N GLY A 293 1.12 -2.73 16.47
CA GLY A 293 0.19 -2.90 15.37
C GLY A 293 -0.34 -1.57 14.81
N PRO A 294 -0.98 -1.59 13.64
CA PRO A 294 -1.59 -0.40 13.03
C PRO A 294 -2.86 0.04 13.79
N HIS A 295 -3.05 1.36 13.89
CA HIS A 295 -4.25 1.98 14.43
C HIS A 295 -5.29 2.30 13.33
N LEU A 296 -6.49 2.78 13.71
CA LEU A 296 -7.56 3.17 12.77
C LEU A 296 -7.10 4.17 11.70
N GLY A 297 -6.24 5.12 12.09
CA GLY A 297 -5.67 6.10 11.18
C GLY A 297 -4.81 5.47 10.08
N ASP A 298 -4.12 4.38 10.42
CA ASP A 298 -3.23 3.65 9.53
C ASP A 298 -4.02 2.84 8.50
N PHE A 299 -5.10 2.18 8.93
CA PHE A 299 -6.00 1.50 8.00
C PHE A 299 -6.71 2.47 7.06
N ALA A 300 -7.15 3.62 7.56
CA ALA A 300 -7.73 4.66 6.70
C ALA A 300 -6.70 5.19 5.67
N TYR A 301 -5.45 5.36 6.10
CA TYR A 301 -4.35 5.70 5.21
C TYR A 301 -4.12 4.61 4.15
N ALA A 302 -4.00 3.35 4.55
CA ALA A 302 -3.80 2.24 3.62
C ALA A 302 -4.98 2.05 2.66
N GLU A 303 -6.22 2.27 3.10
CA GLU A 303 -7.41 2.20 2.24
C GLU A 303 -7.38 3.29 1.15
N SER A 304 -7.02 4.52 1.53
CA SER A 304 -6.97 5.65 0.59
C SER A 304 -5.80 5.57 -0.40
N THR A 305 -4.62 5.16 0.07
CA THR A 305 -3.38 5.13 -0.72
C THR A 305 -3.15 3.82 -1.45
N ARG A 306 -3.77 2.74 -0.95
CA ARG A 306 -3.59 1.36 -1.40
C ARG A 306 -2.17 0.83 -1.26
N ALA A 307 -1.30 1.54 -0.53
CA ALA A 307 0.09 1.15 -0.34
C ALA A 307 0.22 -0.16 0.47
N ASN A 308 1.35 -0.82 0.28
CA ASN A 308 1.88 -1.77 1.25
C ASN A 308 2.54 -0.98 2.37
N CYS A 309 2.21 -1.32 3.61
CA CYS A 309 2.73 -0.59 4.75
C CYS A 309 3.40 -1.53 5.76
N LEU A 310 4.40 -0.99 6.46
CA LEU A 310 5.02 -1.62 7.63
C LEU A 310 4.94 -0.66 8.81
N VAL A 311 4.54 -1.15 9.97
CA VAL A 311 4.67 -0.40 11.23
C VAL A 311 5.65 -1.11 12.15
N PHE A 312 6.48 -0.33 12.82
CA PHE A 312 7.45 -0.84 13.78
C PHE A 312 7.12 -0.34 15.17
N SER A 313 7.06 -1.26 16.13
CA SER A 313 6.72 -0.94 17.50
C SER A 313 7.76 -1.50 18.46
N PHE A 314 8.16 -0.73 19.46
CA PHE A 314 9.05 -1.26 20.49
C PHE A 314 8.34 -2.30 21.34
N VAL A 315 8.95 -3.48 21.39
CA VAL A 315 8.53 -4.58 22.27
C VAL A 315 9.46 -4.66 23.49
N SER A 316 10.72 -4.28 23.27
CA SER A 316 11.69 -3.97 24.33
C SER A 316 12.77 -3.04 23.75
N ARG A 317 13.72 -2.59 24.58
CA ARG A 317 14.93 -1.88 24.11
C ARG A 317 15.72 -2.62 23.02
N LYS A 318 15.57 -3.95 22.94
CA LYS A 318 16.34 -4.83 22.06
C LYS A 318 15.51 -5.38 20.90
N GLU A 319 14.21 -5.14 20.86
CA GLU A 319 13.29 -5.78 19.91
C GLU A 319 12.27 -4.78 19.38
N LEU A 320 12.12 -4.76 18.06
CA LEU A 320 11.03 -4.10 17.36
C LEU A 320 10.12 -5.16 16.75
N ASN A 321 8.82 -5.08 16.99
CA ASN A 321 7.83 -5.80 16.21
C ASN A 321 7.76 -5.18 14.81
N VAL A 322 7.45 -5.99 13.80
CA VAL A 322 7.18 -5.56 12.43
C VAL A 322 5.84 -6.10 11.98
N ASP A 323 4.85 -5.23 11.81
CA ASP A 323 3.55 -5.60 11.25
C ASP A 323 3.45 -5.15 9.80
N PHE A 324 3.06 -6.07 8.92
CA PHE A 324 2.64 -5.73 7.57
C PHE A 324 1.16 -5.42 7.57
N TYR A 325 0.77 -4.33 6.93
CA TYR A 325 -0.64 -4.02 6.71
C TYR A 325 -0.90 -3.35 5.37
N ARG A 326 -2.15 -3.45 4.91
CA ARG A 326 -2.66 -2.82 3.69
C ARG A 326 -4.16 -2.54 3.82
N HIS A 327 -4.74 -1.97 2.78
CA HIS A 327 -6.18 -1.72 2.64
C HIS A 327 -7.03 -2.97 2.96
N GLY A 328 -8.36 -2.87 3.09
CA GLY A 328 -9.22 -4.03 3.32
C GLY A 328 -8.96 -4.68 4.68
N PRO A 329 -8.94 -3.84 5.74
CA PRO A 329 -8.16 -3.92 6.98
C PRO A 329 -7.43 -5.25 7.18
N MET A 330 -6.33 -5.42 6.45
CA MET A 330 -5.50 -6.62 6.54
C MET A 330 -4.18 -6.28 7.19
N VAL A 331 -3.83 -7.06 8.20
CA VAL A 331 -2.61 -6.93 8.98
C VAL A 331 -2.09 -8.33 9.31
N VAL A 332 -0.76 -8.48 9.30
CA VAL A 332 -0.07 -9.68 9.73
C VAL A 332 1.19 -9.28 10.50
N ASP A 333 1.28 -9.74 11.74
CA ASP A 333 2.51 -9.64 12.55
C ASP A 333 3.59 -10.52 11.94
N LEU A 334 4.69 -9.94 11.45
CA LEU A 334 5.82 -10.65 10.86
C LEU A 334 6.82 -11.14 11.91
N GLY A 335 6.64 -10.75 13.17
CA GLY A 335 7.44 -11.05 14.33
C GLY A 335 8.44 -9.94 14.67
N CYS A 336 9.33 -10.23 15.62
CA CYS A 336 10.28 -9.25 16.13
C CYS A 336 11.65 -9.34 15.44
N ILE A 337 12.21 -8.17 15.10
CA ILE A 337 13.61 -8.02 14.73
C ILE A 337 14.43 -7.62 15.96
N ALA A 338 15.63 -8.18 16.08
CA ALA A 338 16.52 -7.93 17.21
C ALA A 338 17.54 -6.83 16.87
N ARG A 339 17.82 -5.97 17.85
CA ARG A 339 18.86 -4.96 17.74
C ARG A 339 20.21 -5.64 17.49
N PRO A 340 20.95 -5.25 16.43
CA PRO A 340 22.28 -5.81 16.18
C PRO A 340 23.18 -5.61 17.40
N LYS A 341 23.99 -6.63 17.72
CA LYS A 341 25.04 -6.47 18.73
C LYS A 341 26.05 -5.46 18.19
N LYS A 342 26.39 -4.44 18.97
CA LYS A 342 27.59 -3.64 18.68
C LYS A 342 28.78 -4.59 18.74
N GLU A 343 29.44 -4.82 17.61
CA GLU A 343 30.80 -5.33 17.65
C GLU A 343 31.63 -4.26 18.38
N GLY A 344 32.19 -4.67 19.52
CA GLY A 344 32.91 -3.78 20.44
C GLY A 344 34.29 -3.42 19.94
#